data_AF-A0A8K0DB89-F1
#
_entry.id   AF-A0A8K0DB89-F1
#
_cell.length_a   1.000
_cell.length_b   1.000
_cell.length_c   1.000
_cell.angle_alpha   90.00
_cell.angle_beta   90.00
_cell.angle_gamma   90.00
#
_symmetry.space_group_name_H-M   'P 1'
#
loop_
_entity.id
_entity.type
_entity.pdbx_description
1 polymer ?
#
loop_
_entity_poly.entity_id
_entity_poly.type
_entity_poly.pdbx_seq_one_letter_code
_entity_poly.pdbx_strand_id
1 'polypeptide(L)'
;MKKAEEVRRLERDRIKNNIVVTSTDAKGKSHEDIIHAEQIGTKIITSELENTAGKERVMKNKHKQLQERIFINNKLTWEEREKRKKMKQRMEEEKKKGRTANMGYQKITIDGKQWK
;
A
#
# COMPACT_ATOMS: atom_id res chain seq x y z
N MET A 1 11.57 22.52 17.41
CA MET A 1 10.74 21.31 17.34
C MET A 1 9.58 21.39 16.33
N LYS A 2 8.81 22.50 16.25
CA LYS A 2 7.65 22.62 15.33
C LYS A 2 7.93 22.33 13.83
N LYS A 3 9.07 22.78 13.28
CA LYS A 3 9.43 22.53 11.87
C LYS A 3 9.62 21.05 11.50
N ALA A 4 10.16 20.24 12.41
CA ALA A 4 10.40 18.82 12.14
C ALA A 4 9.09 18.01 12.10
N GLU A 5 8.12 18.41 12.91
CA GLU A 5 6.80 17.79 12.95
C GLU A 5 5.96 18.15 11.71
N GLU A 6 6.07 19.39 11.24
CA GLU A 6 5.43 19.85 10.01
C GLU A 6 6.00 19.15 8.76
N VAL A 7 7.32 19.00 8.66
CA VAL A 7 7.97 18.22 7.59
C VAL A 7 7.49 16.77 7.61
N ARG A 8 7.41 16.14 8.79
CA ARG A 8 6.88 14.76 8.93
C ARG A 8 5.41 14.67 8.52
N ARG A 9 4.59 15.70 8.80
CA ARG A 9 3.19 15.74 8.40
C ARG A 9 3.06 15.80 6.88
N LEU A 10 3.80 16.71 6.24
CA LEU A 10 3.81 16.85 4.77
C LEU A 10 4.29 15.56 4.09
N GLU A 11 5.29 14.90 4.64
CA GLU A 11 5.78 13.64 4.09
C GLU A 11 4.78 12.48 4.24
N ARG A 12 4.05 12.43 5.36
CA ARG A 12 2.93 11.49 5.53
C ARG A 12 1.80 11.76 4.53
N ASP A 13 1.45 13.03 4.34
CA ASP A 13 0.40 13.43 3.40
C ASP A 13 0.79 13.09 1.95
N ARG A 14 2.07 13.32 1.57
CA ARG A 14 2.60 12.88 0.28
C ARG A 14 2.52 11.37 0.12
N ILE A 15 2.99 10.60 1.09
CA ILE A 15 2.95 9.12 1.02
C ILE A 15 1.51 8.59 0.98
N LYS A 16 0.59 9.27 1.67
CA LYS A 16 -0.83 8.92 1.69
C LYS A 16 -1.46 9.01 0.30
N ASN A 17 -0.97 9.84 -0.62
CA ASN A 17 -1.48 9.89 -1.99
C ASN A 17 -0.77 8.92 -2.94
N ASN A 18 0.38 8.37 -2.55
CA ASN A 18 1.18 7.54 -3.45
C ASN A 18 0.80 6.05 -3.39
N ILE A 19 1.02 5.37 -4.49
CA ILE A 19 0.88 3.92 -4.66
C ILE A 19 2.20 3.29 -5.11
N VAL A 20 2.31 1.99 -4.88
CA VAL A 20 3.38 1.16 -5.41
C VAL A 20 2.74 0.14 -6.33
N VAL A 21 3.17 0.15 -7.59
CA VAL A 21 2.83 -0.83 -8.60
C VAL A 21 4.02 -1.78 -8.74
N THR A 22 3.76 -3.07 -8.80
CA THR A 22 4.78 -4.09 -9.03
C THR A 22 4.30 -4.93 -10.20
N SER A 23 4.96 -4.86 -11.36
CA SER A 23 4.64 -5.70 -12.51
C SER A 23 5.76 -6.71 -12.75
N THR A 24 5.40 -7.95 -13.09
CA THR A 24 6.38 -8.94 -13.58
C THR A 24 6.61 -8.84 -15.09
N ASP A 25 5.79 -8.05 -15.79
CA ASP A 25 5.91 -7.67 -17.20
C ASP A 25 5.91 -6.14 -17.36
N ALA A 26 6.93 -5.64 -18.07
CA ALA A 26 7.34 -4.23 -18.12
C ALA A 26 6.36 -3.28 -18.85
N LYS A 27 5.09 -3.66 -19.03
CA LYS A 27 4.08 -2.82 -19.69
C LYS A 27 3.21 -2.15 -18.65
N GLY A 28 3.82 -1.22 -17.89
CA GLY A 28 3.09 -0.33 -17.00
C GLY A 28 2.08 0.50 -17.80
N LYS A 29 0.79 0.29 -17.55
CA LYS A 29 -0.25 1.20 -18.05
C LYS A 29 -0.19 2.51 -17.25
N SER A 30 -0.13 3.64 -17.94
CA SER A 30 -0.35 4.95 -17.34
C SER A 30 -1.82 5.13 -16.97
N HIS A 31 -2.08 5.87 -15.90
CA HIS A 31 -3.41 6.32 -15.48
C HIS A 31 -3.42 7.84 -15.46
N GLU A 32 -4.54 8.44 -15.86
CA GLU A 32 -4.75 9.90 -15.90
C GLU A 32 -4.54 10.56 -14.53
N ASP A 33 -4.71 9.81 -13.44
CA ASP A 33 -4.55 10.28 -12.06
C ASP A 33 -3.07 10.31 -11.57
N ILE A 34 -2.10 9.83 -12.37
CA ILE A 34 -0.68 9.74 -12.00
C ILE A 34 0.06 11.04 -12.36
N ILE A 35 0.52 11.76 -11.33
CA ILE A 35 1.39 12.95 -11.50
C ILE A 35 2.81 12.54 -11.88
N HIS A 36 3.34 11.52 -11.20
CA HIS A 36 4.74 11.12 -11.36
C HIS A 36 4.89 9.61 -11.16
N ALA A 37 5.72 8.96 -11.99
CA ALA A 37 6.04 7.54 -11.86
C ALA A 37 7.56 7.34 -11.92
N GLU A 38 8.11 6.69 -10.89
CA GLU A 38 9.53 6.36 -10.79
C GLU A 38 9.72 4.85 -10.81
N GLN A 39 10.52 4.35 -11.74
CA GLN A 39 10.86 2.94 -11.84
C GLN A 39 12.06 2.60 -10.94
N ILE A 40 11.86 1.69 -9.99
CA ILE A 40 12.87 1.16 -9.08
C ILE A 40 13.22 -0.26 -9.53
N GLY A 41 14.40 -0.43 -10.13
CA GLY A 41 14.82 -1.70 -10.74
C GLY A 41 13.93 -2.09 -11.92
N THR A 42 13.90 -3.36 -12.30
CA THR A 42 13.18 -3.80 -13.52
C THR A 42 11.67 -4.04 -13.32
N LYS A 43 11.15 -3.99 -12.09
CA LYS A 43 9.81 -4.55 -11.75
C LYS A 43 8.94 -3.70 -10.84
N ILE A 44 9.47 -2.65 -10.21
CA ILE A 44 8.73 -1.84 -9.24
C ILE A 44 8.57 -0.44 -9.80
N ILE A 45 7.35 0.07 -9.83
CA ILE A 45 7.03 1.44 -10.22
C ILE A 45 6.34 2.11 -9.03
N THR A 46 6.83 3.26 -8.62
CA THR A 46 6.21 4.08 -7.59
C THR A 46 5.47 5.22 -8.26
N SER A 47 4.18 5.39 -7.97
CA SER A 47 3.38 6.46 -8.58
C SER A 47 2.85 7.42 -7.53
N GLU A 48 3.01 8.71 -7.79
CA GLU A 48 2.36 9.80 -7.07
C GLU A 48 1.06 10.15 -7.76
N LEU A 49 -0.02 10.25 -6.98
CA LEU A 49 -1.34 10.59 -7.46
C LEU A 49 -1.70 11.99 -6.98
N GLU A 50 -2.50 12.68 -7.78
CA GLU A 50 -2.85 14.09 -7.54
C GLU A 50 -3.59 14.32 -6.22
N ASN A 51 -4.45 13.39 -5.85
CA ASN A 51 -5.24 13.51 -4.64
C ASN A 51 -5.63 12.13 -4.09
N THR A 52 -6.13 12.15 -2.85
CA THR A 52 -6.57 10.93 -2.17
C THR A 52 -7.74 10.25 -2.89
N ALA A 53 -8.61 11.01 -3.56
CA ALA A 53 -9.74 10.45 -4.31
C ALA A 53 -9.27 9.60 -5.52
N GLY A 54 -8.26 10.06 -6.26
CA GLY A 54 -7.61 9.30 -7.32
C GLY A 54 -6.99 8.00 -6.79
N LYS A 55 -6.32 8.07 -5.64
CA LYS A 55 -5.80 6.88 -4.95
C LYS A 55 -6.90 5.88 -4.59
N GLU A 56 -8.01 6.35 -4.03
CA GLU A 56 -9.12 5.49 -3.67
C GLU A 56 -9.75 4.83 -4.90
N ARG A 57 -9.92 5.56 -6.00
CA ARG A 57 -10.40 5.01 -7.28
C ARG A 57 -9.50 3.88 -7.79
N VAL A 58 -8.18 4.12 -7.84
CA VAL A 58 -7.19 3.12 -8.28
C VAL A 58 -7.21 1.91 -7.35
N MET A 59 -7.17 2.12 -6.03
CA MET A 59 -7.15 1.04 -5.05
C MET A 59 -8.46 0.23 -5.02
N LYS A 60 -9.62 0.85 -5.25
CA LYS A 60 -10.92 0.18 -5.35
C LYS A 60 -11.01 -0.67 -6.61
N ASN A 61 -10.51 -0.18 -7.75
CA ASN A 61 -10.60 -0.87 -9.04
C ASN A 61 -9.40 -1.75 -9.36
N LYS A 62 -8.37 -1.81 -8.50
CA LYS A 62 -7.13 -2.55 -8.77
C LYS A 62 -7.34 -4.01 -9.19
N HIS A 63 -8.40 -4.67 -8.68
CA HIS A 63 -8.75 -6.05 -9.03
C HIS A 63 -9.16 -6.20 -10.50
N LYS A 64 -9.73 -5.15 -11.10
CA LYS A 64 -10.06 -5.07 -12.54
C LYS A 64 -8.83 -4.79 -13.41
N GLN A 65 -7.74 -4.34 -12.79
CA GLN A 65 -6.46 -4.01 -13.43
C GLN A 65 -5.41 -5.11 -13.24
N LEU A 66 -5.77 -6.19 -12.54
CA LEU A 66 -4.97 -7.40 -12.46
C LEU A 66 -5.03 -8.11 -13.82
N GLN A 67 -4.24 -7.65 -14.79
CA GLN A 67 -3.57 -8.62 -15.64
C GLN A 67 -2.73 -9.50 -14.72
N GLU A 68 -2.59 -10.81 -14.99
CA GLU A 68 -2.11 -11.87 -14.07
C GLU A 68 -0.78 -11.60 -13.32
N ARG A 69 -0.14 -10.46 -13.59
CA ARG A 69 1.24 -10.11 -13.28
C ARG A 69 1.43 -8.71 -12.68
N ILE A 70 0.38 -7.90 -12.51
CA ILE A 70 0.47 -6.55 -11.95
C ILE A 70 -0.15 -6.49 -10.55
N PHE A 71 0.59 -6.01 -9.56
CA PHE A 71 0.12 -5.81 -8.18
C PHE A 71 0.14 -4.32 -7.82
N ILE A 72 -1.00 -3.80 -7.34
CA ILE A 72 -1.11 -2.41 -6.87
C ILE A 72 -1.31 -2.38 -5.35
N ASN A 73 -0.42 -1.67 -4.66
CA ASN A 73 -0.36 -1.57 -3.21
C ASN A 73 -0.24 -0.12 -2.75
N ASN A 74 -0.67 0.16 -1.52
CA ASN A 74 -0.39 1.45 -0.88
C ASN A 74 1.11 1.64 -0.70
N LYS A 75 1.63 2.83 -1.00
CA LYS A 75 2.95 3.24 -0.50
C LYS A 75 2.86 3.39 1.01
N LEU A 76 3.75 2.69 1.72
CA LEU A 76 3.82 2.71 3.18
C LEU A 76 5.04 3.52 3.60
N THR A 77 4.88 4.32 4.66
CA THR A 77 6.01 4.90 5.40
C THR A 77 6.85 3.79 6.06
N TRP A 78 8.06 4.13 6.51
CA TRP A 78 8.89 3.18 7.24
C TRP A 78 8.21 2.68 8.53
N GLU A 79 7.61 3.60 9.30
CA GLU A 79 6.82 3.27 10.51
C GLU A 79 5.66 2.30 10.19
N GLU A 80 4.95 2.54 9.08
CA GLU A 80 3.86 1.68 8.64
C GLU A 80 4.35 0.31 8.17
N ARG A 81 5.53 0.23 7.53
CA ARG A 81 6.15 -1.05 7.14
C ARG A 81 6.50 -1.88 8.37
N GLU A 82 7.06 -1.27 9.40
CA GLU A 82 7.35 -1.96 10.65
C GLU A 82 6.07 -2.46 11.34
N LYS A 83 5.04 -1.61 11.45
CA LYS A 83 3.74 -2.02 11.97
C LYS A 83 3.16 -3.18 11.16
N ARG A 84 3.25 -3.12 9.83
CA ARG A 84 2.80 -4.20 8.94
C ARG A 84 3.58 -5.49 9.15
N LYS A 85 4.88 -5.42 9.39
CA LYS A 85 5.72 -6.60 9.70
C LYS A 85 5.25 -7.28 10.99
N LYS A 86 5.00 -6.51 12.05
CA LYS A 86 4.48 -7.00 13.34
C LYS A 86 3.08 -7.61 13.19
N MET A 87 2.17 -6.92 12.48
CA MET A 87 0.83 -7.43 12.18
C MET A 87 0.87 -8.73 11.38
N LYS A 88 1.75 -8.83 10.38
CA LYS A 88 1.92 -10.04 9.57
C LYS A 88 2.39 -11.20 10.45
N GLN A 89 3.40 -10.97 11.30
CA GLN A 89 3.87 -12.00 12.23
C GLN A 89 2.74 -12.51 13.13
N ARG A 90 1.97 -11.60 13.73
CA ARG A 90 0.83 -11.96 14.57
C ARG A 90 -0.23 -12.74 13.80
N MET A 91 -0.57 -12.33 12.58
CA MET A 91 -1.52 -13.04 11.72
C MET A 91 -1.05 -14.47 11.43
N GLU A 92 0.23 -14.67 11.09
CA GLU A 92 0.79 -16.00 10.84
C GLU A 92 0.78 -16.88 12.10
N GLU A 93 1.07 -16.32 13.28
CA GLU A 93 0.95 -17.03 14.56
C GLU A 93 -0.47 -17.52 14.82
N GLU A 94 -1.48 -16.69 14.55
CA GLU A 94 -2.88 -17.07 14.74
C GLU A 94 -3.33 -18.11 13.71
N LYS A 95 -2.87 -18.02 12.45
CA LYS A 95 -3.10 -19.06 11.44
C LYS A 95 -2.50 -20.40 11.84
N LYS A 96 -1.28 -20.40 12.41
CA LYS A 96 -0.63 -21.62 12.94
C LYS A 96 -1.42 -22.28 14.06
N LYS A 97 -2.25 -21.51 14.79
CA LYS A 97 -3.17 -22.01 15.82
C LYS A 97 -4.51 -22.49 15.24
N GLY A 98 -4.66 -22.55 13.92
CA GLY A 98 -5.89 -22.95 13.22
C GLY A 98 -6.97 -21.87 13.13
N ARG A 99 -6.66 -20.62 13.50
CA ARG A 99 -7.62 -19.50 13.44
C ARG A 99 -7.69 -18.87 12.05
N THR A 100 -8.85 -18.29 11.73
CA THR A 100 -9.03 -17.55 10.48
C THR A 100 -8.49 -16.14 10.65
N ALA A 101 -7.32 -15.85 10.09
CA ALA A 101 -6.71 -14.52 10.16
C ALA A 101 -6.45 -13.91 8.77
N ASN A 102 -6.88 -12.66 8.56
CA ASN A 102 -6.70 -11.90 7.33
C ASN A 102 -6.15 -10.51 7.61
N MET A 103 -5.29 -9.98 6.74
CA MET A 103 -4.69 -8.65 6.89
C MET A 103 -5.29 -7.66 5.88
N GLY A 104 -5.83 -6.57 6.40
CA GLY A 104 -6.29 -5.41 5.62
C GLY A 104 -5.30 -4.24 5.70
N TYR A 105 -5.69 -3.07 5.16
CA TYR A 105 -4.90 -1.86 5.35
C TYR A 105 -4.98 -1.40 6.81
N GLN A 106 -3.83 -1.39 7.49
CA GLN A 106 -3.68 -1.03 8.91
C GLN A 106 -4.63 -1.79 9.87
N LYS A 107 -4.98 -3.03 9.54
CA LYS A 107 -5.80 -3.88 10.42
C LYS A 107 -5.56 -5.35 10.17
N ILE A 108 -5.77 -6.17 11.20
CA ILE A 108 -5.90 -7.63 11.08
C ILE A 108 -7.29 -8.05 11.53
N THR A 109 -7.89 -9.01 10.86
CA THR A 109 -9.16 -9.63 11.25
C THR A 109 -8.85 -11.05 11.68
N ILE A 110 -9.14 -11.43 12.93
CA ILE A 110 -8.95 -12.78 13.48
C ILE A 110 -10.33 -13.28 13.92
N ASP A 111 -10.78 -14.41 13.36
CA ASP A 111 -12.08 -15.03 13.64
C ASP A 111 -13.25 -14.02 13.56
N GLY A 112 -13.22 -13.18 12.51
CA GLY A 112 -14.19 -12.11 12.27
C GLY A 112 -13.99 -10.84 13.10
N LYS A 113 -13.12 -10.83 14.11
CA LYS A 113 -12.85 -9.66 14.97
C LYS A 113 -11.71 -8.81 14.42
N GLN A 114 -11.93 -7.50 14.30
CA GLN A 114 -10.92 -6.56 13.82
C GLN A 114 -10.01 -6.08 14.96
N TRP A 115 -8.71 -6.05 14.66
CA TRP A 115 -7.66 -5.49 15.50
C TRP A 115 -6.91 -4.43 14.66
N LYS A 116 -6.66 -3.26 15.26
CA LYS A 116 -5.97 -2.13 14.63
C LYS A 116 -4.59 -1.94 15.25
#